data_AF-A0A399NXT7-F1
#
_entry.id   AF-A0A399NXT7-F1
#
_cell.length_a   1.000
_cell.length_b   1.000
_cell.length_c   1.000
_cell.angle_alpha   90.00
_cell.angle_beta   90.00
_cell.angle_gamma   90.00
#
_symmetry.space_group_name_H-M   'P 1'
#
loop_
_entity.id
_entity.type
_entity.pdbx_description
1 polymer ?
#
loop_
_entity_poly.entity_id
_entity_poly.type
_entity_poly.pdbx_seq_one_letter_code
_entity_poly.pdbx_strand_id
1 'polypeptide(L)'
;MTSKLRIKPGLLKRLRELRDLPSEEHQARLMGVDRTTLRRINAGAAPSSAFMASLCSAFDLGLGEAFEIIADEPLGGSAPPHRAVVAV
;
A
#
# COMPACT_ATOMS: atom_id res chain seq x y z
N MET A 1 13.53 0.07 -15.55
CA MET A 1 13.14 0.28 -14.14
C MET A 1 11.69 0.68 -14.12
N THR A 2 10.80 -0.24 -13.75
CA THR A 2 9.41 0.12 -13.50
C THR A 2 9.34 0.80 -12.13
N SER A 3 8.45 1.77 -11.98
CA SER A 3 8.19 2.42 -10.70
C SER A 3 6.72 2.26 -10.39
N LYS A 4 6.39 2.09 -9.11
CA LYS A 4 5.01 2.01 -8.66
C LYS A 4 4.76 2.97 -7.51
N LEU A 5 3.52 3.42 -7.41
CA LEU A 5 3.05 4.18 -6.27
C LEU A 5 2.67 3.25 -5.14
N ARG A 6 3.01 3.62 -3.92
CA ARG A 6 2.47 3.02 -2.70
C ARG A 6 2.03 4.10 -1.73
N ILE A 7 1.13 3.73 -0.82
CA ILE A 7 0.83 4.59 0.33
C ILE A 7 2.00 4.60 1.29
N LYS A 8 2.26 5.74 1.94
CA LYS A 8 3.31 5.81 2.96
C LYS A 8 2.99 4.87 4.14
N PRO A 9 3.99 4.14 4.66
CA PRO A 9 3.78 3.16 5.70
C PRO A 9 3.18 3.80 6.96
N GLY A 10 2.22 3.09 7.57
CA GLY A 10 1.55 3.53 8.78
C GLY A 10 0.64 4.76 8.62
N LEU A 11 0.50 5.33 7.42
CA LEU A 11 -0.36 6.51 7.21
C LEU A 11 -1.83 6.20 7.53
N LEU A 12 -2.38 5.10 7.01
CA LEU A 12 -3.78 4.74 7.24
C LEU A 12 -4.11 4.54 8.72
N LYS A 13 -3.20 3.92 9.48
CA LYS A 13 -3.35 3.77 10.93
C LYS A 13 -3.37 5.14 11.63
N ARG A 14 -2.41 6.02 11.31
CA ARG A 14 -2.35 7.38 11.88
C ARG A 14 -3.59 8.20 11.56
N LEU A 15 -4.06 8.18 10.32
CA LEU A 15 -5.28 8.88 9.91
C LEU A 15 -6.53 8.36 10.62
N ARG A 16 -6.56 7.06 10.90
CA ARG A 16 -7.64 6.44 11.67
C ARG A 16 -7.64 6.94 13.11
N GLU A 17 -6.47 6.97 13.75
CA GLU A 17 -6.29 7.46 15.13
C GLU A 17 -6.61 8.96 15.24
N LEU A 18 -6.16 9.78 14.30
CA LEU A 18 -6.42 11.24 14.30
C LEU A 18 -7.90 11.62 14.13
N ARG A 19 -8.71 10.73 13.55
CA ARG A 19 -10.14 10.93 13.34
C ARG A 19 -10.99 10.12 14.32
N ASP A 20 -10.37 9.52 15.34
CA ASP A 20 -11.02 8.65 16.34
C ASP A 20 -11.90 7.56 15.71
N LEU A 21 -11.45 7.00 14.58
CA LEU A 21 -12.19 5.98 13.86
C LEU A 21 -11.93 4.60 14.51
N PRO A 22 -12.98 3.87 14.95
CA PRO A 22 -12.79 2.71 15.81
C PRO A 22 -12.29 1.46 15.07
N SER A 23 -12.39 1.42 13.73
CA SER A 23 -11.91 0.28 12.94
C SER A 23 -11.56 0.65 11.50
N GLU A 24 -10.85 -0.25 10.82
CA GLU A 24 -10.58 -0.17 9.37
C GLU A 24 -11.87 -0.07 8.54
N GLU A 25 -12.96 -0.67 9.01
CA GLU A 25 -14.23 -0.65 8.29
C GLU A 25 -14.87 0.74 8.30
N HIS A 26 -14.79 1.46 9.42
CA HIS A 26 -15.26 2.84 9.51
C HIS A 26 -14.44 3.75 8.60
N GLN A 27 -13.13 3.55 8.56
CA GLN A 27 -12.24 4.28 7.65
C GLN A 27 -12.55 4.00 6.18
N ALA A 28 -12.78 2.73 5.83
CA ALA A 28 -13.14 2.33 4.47
C ALA A 28 -14.47 2.96 4.03
N ARG A 29 -15.48 2.93 4.90
CA ARG A 29 -16.79 3.57 4.67
C ARG A 29 -16.66 5.09 4.50
N LEU A 30 -15.86 5.76 5.33
CA LEU A 30 -15.60 7.20 5.20
C LEU A 30 -15.02 7.57 3.83
N MET A 31 -14.12 6.73 3.31
CA MET A 31 -13.49 6.93 2.00
C MET A 31 -14.36 6.43 0.83
N GLY A 32 -15.49 5.77 1.10
CA GLY A 32 -16.31 5.12 0.07
C GLY A 32 -15.61 3.94 -0.63
N VAL A 33 -14.73 3.22 0.07
CA VAL A 33 -13.99 2.06 -0.46
C VAL A 33 -14.27 0.80 0.35
N ASP A 34 -13.97 -0.36 -0.23
CA ASP A 34 -14.08 -1.64 0.48
C ASP A 34 -12.92 -1.86 1.48
N ARG A 35 -13.22 -2.51 2.61
CA ARG A 35 -12.22 -2.81 3.65
C ARG A 35 -11.07 -3.67 3.13
N THR A 36 -11.33 -4.61 2.22
CA THR A 36 -10.30 -5.45 1.60
C THR A 36 -9.36 -4.62 0.72
N THR A 37 -9.89 -3.60 0.03
CA THR A 37 -9.07 -2.65 -0.74
C THR A 37 -8.13 -1.90 0.19
N LEU A 38 -8.65 -1.38 1.30
CA LEU A 38 -7.85 -0.65 2.30
C LEU A 38 -6.71 -1.53 2.87
N ARG A 39 -7.00 -2.80 3.21
CA ARG A 39 -6.00 -3.77 3.64
C ARG A 39 -4.95 -4.08 2.58
N ARG A 40 -5.38 -4.30 1.33
CA ARG A 40 -4.49 -4.62 0.21
C ARG A 40 -3.52 -3.46 -0.07
N ILE A 41 -4.01 -2.23 -0.05
CA ILE A 41 -3.18 -1.03 -0.22
C ILE A 41 -2.23 -0.87 0.98
N ASN A 42 -2.70 -1.08 2.21
CA ASN A 42 -1.85 -1.04 3.40
C ASN A 42 -0.73 -2.12 3.36
N ALA A 43 -0.99 -3.26 2.72
CA ALA A 43 -0.01 -4.31 2.49
C ALA A 43 0.99 -3.99 1.35
N GLY A 44 0.90 -2.81 0.72
CA GLY A 44 1.84 -2.34 -0.29
C GLY A 44 1.40 -2.58 -1.74
N ALA A 45 0.14 -2.96 -1.99
CA ALA A 45 -0.35 -3.00 -3.37
C ALA A 45 -0.49 -1.60 -3.96
N ALA A 46 -0.36 -1.52 -5.29
CA ALA A 46 -0.51 -0.26 -6.02
C ALA A 46 -1.95 0.28 -5.90
N PRO A 47 -2.14 1.55 -5.47
CA PRO A 47 -3.45 2.18 -5.41
C PRO A 47 -3.95 2.56 -6.80
N SER A 48 -5.27 2.52 -6.99
CA SER A 48 -5.90 3.11 -8.17
C SER A 48 -6.04 4.62 -8.01
N SER A 49 -6.18 5.34 -9.13
CA SER A 49 -6.45 6.78 -9.12
C SER A 49 -7.69 7.15 -8.31
N ALA A 50 -8.75 6.34 -8.39
CA ALA A 50 -9.97 6.53 -7.61
C ALA A 50 -9.70 6.43 -6.09
N PHE A 51 -8.94 5.42 -5.65
CA PHE A 51 -8.55 5.30 -4.24
C PHE A 51 -7.73 6.50 -3.77
N MET A 52 -6.77 6.95 -4.61
CA MET A 52 -5.93 8.11 -4.29
C MET A 52 -6.76 9.38 -4.12
N ALA A 53 -7.71 9.64 -5.03
CA ALA A 53 -8.62 10.77 -4.94
C ALA A 53 -9.50 10.69 -3.68
N SER A 54 -10.11 9.54 -3.39
CA SER A 54 -10.93 9.34 -2.19
C SER A 54 -10.15 9.59 -0.90
N LEU A 55 -8.91 9.10 -0.80
CA LEU A 55 -8.07 9.31 0.39
C LEU A 55 -7.72 10.79 0.56
N CYS A 56 -7.27 11.44 -0.51
CA CYS A 56 -6.86 12.84 -0.47
C CYS A 56 -8.05 13.74 -0.09
N SER A 57 -9.22 13.52 -0.68
CA SER A 57 -10.42 14.29 -0.37
C SER A 57 -10.97 14.02 1.03
N ALA A 58 -10.92 12.78 1.52
CA ALA A 58 -11.46 12.43 2.85
C ALA A 58 -10.61 12.97 4.01
N PHE A 59 -9.30 13.13 3.80
CA PHE A 59 -8.37 13.54 4.84
C PHE A 59 -7.69 14.89 4.60
N ASP A 60 -8.07 15.59 3.52
CA ASP A 60 -7.50 16.88 3.10
C ASP A 60 -5.96 16.82 2.97
N LEU A 61 -5.49 15.85 2.17
CA LEU A 61 -4.08 15.57 1.95
C LEU A 61 -3.66 15.81 0.50
N GLY A 62 -2.42 16.27 0.32
CA GLY A 62 -1.75 16.26 -0.97
C GLY A 62 -1.25 14.87 -1.37
N LEU A 63 -1.17 14.61 -2.68
CA LEU A 63 -0.67 13.33 -3.22
C LEU A 63 0.76 13.00 -2.72
N GLY A 64 1.65 14.00 -2.68
CA GLY A 64 3.02 13.83 -2.19
C GLY A 64 3.12 13.61 -0.68
N GLU A 65 2.09 13.96 0.08
CA GLU A 65 2.00 13.71 1.51
C GLU A 65 1.58 12.26 1.77
N ALA A 66 0.62 11.76 0.98
CA ALA A 66 0.03 10.44 1.17
C ALA A 66 0.79 9.29 0.51
N PHE A 67 1.41 9.54 -0.65
CA PHE A 67 2.00 8.50 -1.49
C PHE A 67 3.49 8.71 -1.71
N GLU A 68 4.18 7.63 -2.07
CA GLU A 68 5.59 7.64 -2.46
C GLU A 68 5.80 6.75 -3.68
N ILE A 69 6.79 7.11 -4.49
CA ILE A 69 7.21 6.32 -5.65
C ILE A 69 8.29 5.36 -5.19
N ILE A 70 8.10 4.08 -5.46
CA ILE A 70 9.08 3.03 -5.20
C ILE A 70 9.51 2.36 -6.49
N ALA A 71 10.75 1.88 -6.50
CA ALA A 71 11.22 0.99 -7.56
C ALA A 71 10.37 -0.28 -7.54
N ASP A 72 9.84 -0.64 -8.71
CA ASP A 72 9.20 -1.93 -8.91
C ASP A 72 10.29 -2.91 -9.33
N GLU A 73 10.71 -3.72 -8.37
CA GLU A 73 11.70 -4.75 -8.61
C GLU A 73 11.04 -5.87 -9.42
N PRO A 74 11.47 -6.10 -10.68
CA PRO A 74 10.93 -7.21 -11.45
C PRO A 74 11.27 -8.51 -10.73
N LEU A 75 10.35 -9.48 -10.78
CA LEU A 75 10.48 -10.83 -10.21
C LEU A 75 11.57 -11.69 -10.90
N GLY A 76 12.78 -11.15 -11.08
CA GLY A 76 13.91 -11.78 -11.76
C GLY A 76 15.17 -11.67 -10.91
N GLY A 77 15.29 -12.56 -9.92
CA GLY A 77 16.47 -12.59 -9.06
C GLY A 77 16.50 -13.69 -7.99
N SER A 78 15.74 -14.77 -8.12
CA SER A 78 15.99 -15.98 -7.33
C SER A 78 16.73 -16.97 -8.22
N ALA A 79 18.07 -16.92 -8.21
CA ALA A 79 18.84 -18.08 -8.62
C ALA A 79 18.40 -19.28 -7.75
N PRO A 80 18.09 -20.45 -8.32
CA PRO A 80 17.77 -21.62 -7.51
C PRO A 80 18.99 -21.96 -6.64
N PRO A 81 18.80 -22.45 -5.39
CA PRO A 81 19.92 -22.92 -4.60
C PRO A 81 20.60 -24.05 -5.39
N HIS A 82 21.87 -23.86 -5.75
CA HIS A 82 22.70 -24.92 -6.32
C HIS A 82 22.61 -26.14 -5.41
N ARG A 83 21.92 -27.18 -5.87
CA ARG A 83 22.02 -28.53 -5.28
C ARG A 83 23.48 -28.92 -5.34
N ALA A 84 24.16 -28.91 -4.20
CA ALA A 84 25.44 -29.56 -4.04
C ALA A 84 25.24 -31.05 -4.33
N VAL A 85 25.72 -31.50 -5.48
CA VAL A 85 25.90 -32.92 -5.76
C VAL A 85 27.13 -33.34 -4.97
N VAL A 86 26.93 -33.99 -3.83
CA VAL A 86 27.99 -34.68 -3.10
C VAL A 86 28.30 -35.96 -3.88
N ALA A 87 29.45 -35.98 -4.54
CA ALA A 87 30.05 -37.18 -5.08
C ALA A 87 31.21 -37.58 -4.17
N VAL A 88 31.00 -38.59 -3.31
CA VAL A 88 32.00 -39.57 -2.85
C VAL A 88 31.25 -40.87 -2.54
#